data_AF-A0A7W1C8W1-F1
#
_entry.id   AF-A0A7W1C8W1-F1
#
_cell.length_a   1.000
_cell.length_b   1.000
_cell.length_c   1.000
_cell.angle_alpha   90.00
_cell.angle_beta   90.00
_cell.angle_gamma   90.00
#
_symmetry.space_group_name_H-M   'P 1'
#
loop_
_entity.id
_entity.type
_entity.pdbx_description
1 polymer ?
#
loop_
_entity_poly.entity_id
_entity_poly.type
_entity_poly.pdbx_seq_one_letter_code
_entity_poly.pdbx_strand_id
1 'polypeptide(L)'
;MGNRRVALKPHAARIRHWVDEGRGDEWIARELNTTPSSVQSFRSRNSIYRRDPVRRGRLSEHPVILEENEVGIVLKTDAHESEVFTNEWRGYLSRSPGDLQVVVTQDRIYLEKVR
;
A
#
# COMPACT_ATOMS: atom_id res chain seq x y z
N MET A 1 13.33 5.04 31.25
CA MET A 1 12.02 4.48 31.66
C MET A 1 11.78 3.20 30.89
N GLY A 2 11.76 2.05 31.55
CA GLY A 2 11.64 0.76 30.89
C GLY A 2 10.22 0.56 30.34
N ASN A 3 10.07 0.55 29.01
CA ASN A 3 8.80 0.19 28.38
C ASN A 3 8.43 -1.23 28.81
N ARG A 4 7.33 -1.36 29.57
CA ARG A 4 6.74 -2.65 29.91
C ARG A 4 6.45 -3.36 28.59
N ARG A 5 7.18 -4.44 28.30
CA ARG A 5 7.02 -5.21 27.07
C ARG A 5 5.65 -5.90 27.11
N VAL A 6 4.65 -5.31 26.45
CA VAL A 6 3.35 -5.94 26.24
C VAL A 6 3.53 -7.09 25.26
N ALA A 7 3.04 -8.27 25.61
CA ALA A 7 3.04 -9.41 24.70
C ALA A 7 2.05 -9.13 23.57
N LEU A 8 2.52 -9.09 22.33
CA LEU A 8 1.67 -8.77 21.16
C LEU A 8 0.88 -9.98 20.62
N LYS A 9 1.31 -11.21 20.96
CA LYS A 9 0.69 -12.46 20.49
C LYS A 9 -0.82 -12.55 20.78
N PRO A 10 -1.33 -12.21 22.00
CA PRO A 10 -2.77 -12.21 22.27
C PRO A 10 -3.56 -11.19 21.45
N HIS A 11 -2.89 -10.14 20.94
CA HIS A 11 -3.52 -9.07 20.18
C HIS A 11 -3.46 -9.28 18.67
N ALA A 12 -2.98 -10.43 18.18
CA ALA A 12 -2.75 -10.68 16.76
C ALA A 12 -3.99 -10.44 15.88
N ALA A 13 -5.16 -10.95 16.31
CA ALA A 13 -6.42 -10.76 15.58
C ALA A 13 -6.82 -9.27 15.51
N ARG A 14 -6.65 -8.54 16.63
CA ARG A 14 -6.97 -7.11 16.73
C ARG A 14 -6.03 -6.26 15.89
N ILE A 15 -4.72 -6.54 15.94
CA ILE A 15 -3.71 -5.90 15.10
C ILE A 15 -4.05 -6.13 13.61
N ARG A 16 -4.41 -7.35 13.22
CA ARG A 16 -4.82 -7.64 11.83
C ARG A 16 -6.04 -6.83 11.42
N HIS A 17 -7.07 -6.77 12.26
CA HIS A 17 -8.26 -5.97 12.00
C HIS A 17 -7.93 -4.48 11.83
N TRP A 18 -7.14 -3.88 12.72
CA TRP A 18 -6.74 -2.47 12.59
C TRP A 18 -5.86 -2.20 11.38
N VAL A 19 -4.99 -3.14 11.02
CA VAL A 19 -4.19 -3.06 9.80
C VAL A 19 -5.08 -3.14 8.56
N ASP A 20 -6.13 -3.95 8.59
CA ASP A 20 -7.13 -4.04 7.52
C ASP A 20 -7.98 -2.76 7.40
N GLU A 21 -8.26 -2.08 8.52
CA GLU A 21 -8.85 -0.72 8.54
C GLU A 21 -7.85 0.38 8.15
N GLY A 22 -6.58 0.00 7.94
CA GLY A 22 -5.52 0.88 7.52
C GLY A 22 -4.99 1.81 8.61
N ARG A 23 -5.00 1.38 9.86
CA ARG A 23 -4.28 2.04 10.97
C ARG A 23 -2.76 1.83 10.82
N GLY A 24 -2.00 2.88 11.11
CA GLY A 24 -0.53 2.86 11.10
C GLY A 24 0.06 2.23 12.37
N ASP A 25 1.35 1.87 12.31
CA ASP A 25 2.03 1.24 13.47
C ASP A 25 2.12 2.18 14.67
N GLU A 26 2.22 3.50 14.45
CA GLU A 26 2.20 4.49 15.53
C GLU A 26 0.87 4.54 16.29
N TRP A 27 -0.24 4.40 15.57
CA TRP A 27 -1.56 4.36 16.18
C TRP A 27 -1.74 3.06 16.99
N ILE A 28 -1.40 1.92 16.38
CA ILE A 28 -1.50 0.61 17.04
C ILE A 28 -0.57 0.54 18.27
N ALA A 29 0.61 1.14 18.18
CA ALA A 29 1.57 1.17 19.28
C ALA A 29 1.05 1.94 20.50
N ARG A 30 0.41 3.09 20.28
CA ARG A 30 -0.27 3.85 21.35
C ARG A 30 -1.38 3.03 21.99
N GLU A 31 -2.22 2.39 21.17
CA GLU A 31 -3.35 1.61 21.64
C GLU A 31 -2.95 0.39 22.49
N LEU A 32 -1.80 -0.24 22.16
CA LEU A 32 -1.29 -1.41 22.87
C LEU A 32 -0.20 -1.07 23.89
N ASN A 33 0.06 0.22 24.17
CA ASN A 33 1.14 0.69 25.05
C ASN A 33 2.49 0.02 24.75
N THR A 34 2.88 0.03 23.47
CA THR A 34 4.12 -0.56 22.95
C THR A 34 4.84 0.42 22.01
N THR A 35 5.89 -0.02 21.31
CA THR A 35 6.60 0.80 20.32
C THR A 35 6.17 0.48 18.89
N PRO A 36 6.19 1.47 17.97
CA PRO A 36 5.91 1.24 16.55
C PRO A 36 6.81 0.15 15.94
N SER A 37 8.10 0.13 16.30
CA SER A 37 9.05 -0.89 15.84
C SER A 37 8.68 -2.30 16.31
N SER A 38 8.11 -2.44 17.52
CA SER A 38 7.63 -3.73 18.03
C SER A 38 6.40 -4.20 17.25
N VAL A 39 5.47 -3.29 16.94
CA VAL A 39 4.29 -3.58 16.11
C VAL A 39 4.71 -3.98 14.70
N GLN A 40 5.59 -3.22 14.06
CA GLN A 40 6.12 -3.52 12.73
C GLN A 40 6.80 -4.89 12.69
N SER A 41 7.71 -5.15 13.64
CA SER A 41 8.41 -6.44 13.75
C SER A 41 7.44 -7.60 13.97
N PHE A 42 6.43 -7.40 14.82
CA PHE A 42 5.41 -8.40 15.07
C PHE A 42 4.57 -8.68 13.82
N ARG A 43 4.12 -7.63 13.13
CA ARG A 43 3.35 -7.76 11.90
C ARG A 43 4.12 -8.51 10.82
N SER A 44 5.38 -8.15 10.59
CA SER A 44 6.26 -8.83 9.63
C SER A 44 6.42 -10.33 9.94
N ARG A 45 6.68 -10.69 11.21
CA ARG A 45 6.83 -12.10 11.62
C ARG A 45 5.53 -12.92 11.57
N ASN A 46 4.37 -12.27 11.54
CA ASN A 46 3.06 -12.93 11.56
C ASN A 46 2.29 -12.76 10.25
N SER A 47 2.97 -12.32 9.18
CA SER A 47 2.38 -12.07 7.87
C SER A 47 1.14 -11.15 7.92
N ILE A 48 1.19 -10.12 8.78
CA ILE A 48 0.13 -9.10 8.90
C ILE A 48 0.54 -7.88 8.06
N TYR A 49 0.36 -8.02 6.76
CA TYR A 49 0.65 -6.96 5.81
C TYR A 49 -0.49 -5.95 5.80
N ARG A 50 -0.15 -4.67 5.59
CA ARG A 50 -1.17 -3.66 5.32
C ARG A 50 -1.86 -4.06 4.03
N ARG A 51 -3.19 -4.14 4.06
CA ARG A 51 -3.93 -4.11 2.81
C ARG A 51 -3.60 -2.78 2.15
N ASP A 52 -3.19 -2.93 0.91
CA ASP A 52 -2.74 -1.85 0.06
C ASP A 52 -3.64 -0.61 0.19
N PRO A 53 -3.08 0.62 0.39
CA PRO A 53 -3.84 1.86 0.46
C PRO A 53 -4.85 2.04 -0.68
N VAL A 54 -4.57 1.38 -1.81
CA VAL A 54 -5.43 1.27 -3.00
C VAL A 54 -6.88 0.84 -2.66
N ARG A 55 -7.14 0.16 -1.53
CA ARG A 55 -8.51 -0.21 -1.10
C ARG A 55 -9.33 0.90 -0.42
N ARG A 56 -8.80 2.12 -0.24
CA ARG A 56 -9.55 3.25 0.36
C ARG A 56 -10.13 4.25 -0.65
N GLY A 57 -9.92 4.05 -1.95
CA GLY A 57 -10.46 4.88 -3.03
C GLY A 57 -11.26 4.09 -4.06
N ARG A 58 -11.83 4.79 -5.06
CA ARG A 58 -12.41 4.16 -6.25
C ARG A 58 -11.27 3.52 -7.04
N LEU A 59 -11.26 2.20 -7.06
CA LEU A 59 -10.16 1.40 -7.57
C LEU A 59 -10.34 1.19 -9.08
N SER A 60 -9.35 1.60 -9.88
CA SER A 60 -9.31 1.32 -11.32
C SER A 60 -8.25 0.25 -11.55
N GLU A 61 -8.70 -1.00 -11.67
CA GLU A 61 -7.84 -2.17 -11.89
C GLU A 61 -7.87 -2.55 -13.36
N HIS A 62 -6.69 -2.79 -13.93
CA HIS A 62 -6.49 -3.02 -15.36
C HIS A 62 -5.54 -4.21 -15.58
N PRO A 63 -5.91 -5.19 -16.42
CA PRO A 63 -4.98 -6.21 -16.86
C PRO A 63 -3.71 -5.59 -17.47
N VAL A 64 -2.56 -6.14 -17.09
CA VAL A 64 -1.25 -5.74 -17.62
C VAL A 64 -0.71 -6.85 -18.51
N ILE A 65 -0.24 -6.47 -19.69
CA ILE A 65 0.64 -7.31 -20.52
C ILE A 65 2.06 -6.73 -20.40
N LEU A 66 3.01 -7.59 -20.02
CA LEU A 66 4.43 -7.26 -20.02
C LEU A 66 4.96 -7.49 -21.43
N GLU A 67 5.42 -6.43 -22.09
CA GLU A 67 6.06 -6.51 -23.39
C GLU A 67 7.53 -6.10 -23.28
N GLU A 68 8.42 -7.01 -23.64
CA GLU A 68 9.86 -6.72 -23.72
C GLU A 68 10.21 -6.10 -25.07
N ASN A 69 11.07 -5.09 -25.05
CA ASN A 69 11.67 -4.48 -26.25
C ASN A 69 13.17 -4.22 -26.04
N GLU A 70 13.82 -3.63 -27.03
CA GLU A 70 15.28 -3.36 -27.02
C GLU A 70 15.75 -2.44 -25.88
N VAL A 71 14.84 -1.69 -25.24
CA VAL A 71 15.13 -0.70 -24.19
C VAL A 71 14.68 -1.20 -22.80
N GLY A 72 13.78 -2.17 -22.73
CA GLY A 72 13.31 -2.75 -21.47
C GLY A 72 11.89 -3.31 -21.53
N ILE A 73 11.18 -3.24 -20.41
CA ILE A 73 9.80 -3.76 -20.26
C ILE A 73 8.80 -2.63 -20.32
N VAL A 74 7.80 -2.77 -21.19
CA VAL A 74 6.64 -1.88 -21.30
C VAL A 74 5.43 -2.56 -20.65
N LEU A 75 4.77 -1.85 -19.73
CA LEU A 75 3.50 -2.26 -19.15
C LEU A 75 2.35 -1.77 -20.04
N LYS A 76 1.72 -2.66 -20.80
CA LYS A 76 0.54 -2.31 -21.62
C LYS A 76 -0.74 -2.62 -20.85
N THR A 77 -1.64 -1.63 -20.77
CA THR A 77 -2.91 -1.71 -20.04
C THR A 77 -4.07 -1.15 -20.86
N ASP A 78 -5.28 -1.62 -20.59
CA ASP A 78 -6.54 -1.04 -21.07
C ASP A 78 -7.00 0.18 -20.26
N ALA A 79 -6.16 0.72 -19.35
CA ALA A 79 -6.50 1.84 -18.48
C ALA A 79 -7.03 3.07 -19.22
N HIS A 80 -6.59 3.30 -20.47
CA HIS A 80 -7.06 4.41 -21.28
C HIS A 80 -8.57 4.36 -21.61
N GLU A 81 -9.21 3.19 -21.50
CA GLU A 81 -10.65 2.99 -21.67
C GLU A 81 -11.44 3.27 -20.39
N SER A 82 -10.75 3.38 -19.23
CA SER A 82 -11.39 3.69 -17.96
C SER A 82 -11.79 5.16 -17.87
N GLU A 83 -13.04 5.40 -17.47
CA GLU A 83 -13.51 6.74 -17.08
C GLU A 83 -12.73 7.29 -15.89
N VAL A 84 -12.35 6.43 -14.94
CA VAL A 84 -11.53 6.85 -13.78
C VAL A 84 -10.18 7.34 -14.26
N PHE A 85 -9.54 6.61 -15.16
CA PHE A 85 -8.26 7.03 -15.73
C PHE A 85 -8.41 8.34 -16.50
N THR A 86 -9.39 8.42 -17.40
CA THR A 86 -9.61 9.60 -18.24
C THR A 86 -9.87 10.85 -17.40
N ASN A 87 -10.72 10.75 -16.38
CA ASN A 87 -11.15 11.90 -15.59
C ASN A 87 -10.18 12.26 -14.46
N GLU A 88 -9.46 11.29 -13.88
CA GLU A 88 -8.68 11.51 -12.66
C GLU A 88 -7.16 11.31 -12.81
N TRP A 89 -6.69 10.63 -13.86
CA TRP A 89 -5.29 10.21 -14.01
C TRP A 89 -4.61 10.72 -15.29
N ARG A 90 -5.33 10.80 -16.42
CA ARG A 90 -4.75 11.23 -17.71
C ARG A 90 -3.99 12.55 -17.60
N GLY A 91 -4.52 13.50 -16.83
CA GLY A 91 -3.89 14.80 -16.61
C GLY A 91 -2.60 14.76 -15.79
N TYR A 92 -2.28 13.66 -15.10
CA TYR A 92 -1.01 13.51 -14.38
C TYR A 92 0.14 13.04 -15.28
N LEU A 93 -0.16 12.46 -16.46
CA LEU A 93 0.88 12.05 -17.41
C LEU A 93 1.67 13.23 -17.99
N SER A 94 1.09 14.43 -17.99
CA SER A 94 1.73 15.67 -18.42
C SER A 94 2.28 16.50 -17.27
N ARG A 95 2.19 16.02 -16.02
CA ARG A 95 2.67 16.72 -14.82
C ARG A 95 4.09 16.32 -14.47
N SER A 96 4.61 16.93 -13.40
CA SER A 96 5.88 16.56 -12.81
C SER A 96 5.88 15.09 -12.41
N PRO A 97 6.94 14.31 -12.72
CA PRO A 97 7.08 12.94 -12.25
C PRO A 97 6.99 12.80 -10.72
N GLY A 98 7.29 13.87 -9.96
CA GLY A 98 7.19 13.87 -8.50
C GLY A 98 5.75 13.82 -7.96
N ASP A 99 4.74 14.05 -8.79
CA ASP A 99 3.32 14.00 -8.38
C ASP A 99 2.78 12.56 -8.36
N LEU A 100 3.54 11.59 -8.86
CA LEU A 100 3.17 10.18 -8.96
C LEU A 100 4.23 9.27 -8.32
N GLN A 101 3.78 8.20 -7.67
CA GLN A 101 4.64 7.14 -7.17
C GLN A 101 4.22 5.80 -7.77
N VAL A 102 5.19 5.07 -8.30
CA VAL A 102 5.00 3.66 -8.69
C VAL A 102 5.34 2.78 -7.49
N VAL A 103 4.43 1.88 -7.13
CA VAL A 103 4.65 0.90 -6.07
C VAL A 103 4.59 -0.49 -6.67
N VAL A 104 5.61 -1.29 -6.35
CA VAL A 104 5.74 -2.69 -6.78
C VAL A 104 5.67 -3.57 -5.55
N THR A 105 4.73 -4.51 -5.55
CA THR A 105 4.54 -5.51 -4.49
C THR A 105 4.71 -6.91 -5.08
N GLN A 106 4.62 -7.94 -4.25
CA GLN A 106 4.68 -9.33 -4.71
C GLN A 106 3.57 -9.68 -5.72
N ASP A 107 2.38 -9.09 -5.56
CA ASP A 107 1.20 -9.48 -6.31
C ASP A 107 0.73 -8.42 -7.34
N ARG A 108 1.20 -7.17 -7.22
CA ARG A 108 0.65 -6.02 -7.96
C ARG A 108 1.68 -4.92 -8.21
N ILE A 109 1.48 -4.19 -9.30
CA ILE A 109 2.07 -2.88 -9.57
C ILE A 109 0.93 -1.87 -9.58
N TYR A 110 1.05 -0.74 -8.88
CA TYR A 110 0.06 0.33 -8.91
C TYR A 110 0.70 1.71 -8.83
N LEU A 111 -0.09 2.71 -9.22
CA LEU A 111 0.28 4.12 -9.20
C LEU A 111 -0.48 4.83 -8.08
N GLU A 112 0.23 5.67 -7.32
CA GLU A 112 -0.35 6.53 -6.30
C GLU A 112 -0.07 8.01 -6.61
N LYS A 113 -1.00 8.89 -6.23
CA LYS A 113 -0.80 10.35 -6.27
C LYS A 113 -0.01 10.77 -5.02
N VAL A 114 1.11 11.44 -5.21
CA VAL A 114 1.88 12.03 -4.11
C VAL A 114 1.12 13.28 -3.66
N ARG A 115 0.83 13.38 -2.35
CA ARG A 115 0.13 14.52 -1.75
C ARG A 115 1.07 15.65 -1.38
#